data_AF-A0A8K0IVR6-F1
#
_entry.id   AF-A0A8K0IVR6-F1
#
_cell.length_a   1.000
_cell.length_b   1.000
_cell.length_c   1.000
_cell.angle_alpha   90.00
_cell.angle_beta   90.00
_cell.angle_gamma   90.00
#
_symmetry.space_group_name_H-M   'P 1'
#
loop_
_entity.id
_entity.type
_entity.pdbx_description
1 polymer ?
#
loop_
_entity_poly.entity_id
_entity_poly.type
_entity_poly.pdbx_seq_one_letter_code
_entity_poly.pdbx_strand_id
1 'polypeptide(L)' 'MDAAYRRELQGLLEKSRPFLLPQVFVGGLCLGGAEEIRQLHKAGELGQHLKGVAVKDPTFVCGRCGGVQFTIWTPKA' A
#
# COMPACT_ATOMS: atom_id res chain seq x y z
N MET A 1 0.68 4.38 15.29
CA MET A 1 1.71 3.52 14.67
C MET A 1 2.80 3.33 15.72
N ASP A 2 3.00 2.12 16.21
CA ASP A 2 4.00 1.86 17.25
C ASP A 2 5.43 1.88 16.69
N ALA A 3 6.41 2.00 17.58
CA ALA A 3 7.82 2.13 17.21
C ALA A 3 8.45 0.83 16.68
N ALA A 4 7.84 -0.33 16.92
CA ALA A 4 8.33 -1.60 16.39
C ALA A 4 7.93 -1.73 14.91
N TYR A 5 6.66 -1.49 14.59
CA TYR A 5 6.17 -1.49 13.22
C TYR A 5 6.88 -0.44 12.34
N ARG A 6 7.18 0.75 12.91
CA ARG A 6 7.98 1.76 12.19
C ARG A 6 9.38 1.29 11.85
N ARG A 7 10.04 0.54 12.76
CA ARG A 7 11.38 -0.01 12.54
C ARG A 7 11.37 -1.12 11.49
N GLU A 8 10.35 -1.95 11.48
CA GLU A 8 10.17 -2.98 10.44
C GLU A 8 9.97 -2.34 9.05
N LEU A 9 9.11 -1.33 8.97
CA LEU A 9 8.94 -0.55 7.73
C LEU A 9 10.25 0.10 7.29
N GLN A 10 11.06 0.64 8.22
CA GLN A 10 12.41 1.15 7.91
C GLN A 10 13.40 0.07 7.46
N GLY A 11 13.16 -1.20 7.80
CA GLY A 11 13.93 -2.33 7.29
C GLY A 11 13.52 -2.76 5.88
N LEU A 12 12.22 -2.68 5.58
CA LEU A 12 11.65 -2.98 4.26
C LEU A 12 11.89 -1.86 3.24
N LEU A 13 11.88 -0.62 3.71
CA LEU A 13 12.19 0.56 2.92
C LEU A 13 13.70 0.74 2.88
N GLU A 14 14.28 0.92 1.70
CA GLU A 14 15.73 1.08 1.55
C GLU A 14 16.26 2.16 2.51
N LYS A 15 17.25 1.79 3.33
CA LYS A 15 17.83 2.60 4.43
C LYS A 15 18.34 3.98 4.00
N SER A 16 18.48 4.22 2.69
CA SER A 16 19.14 5.40 2.12
C SER A 16 18.21 6.54 1.72
N ARG A 17 16.87 6.40 1.78
CA ARG A 17 15.96 7.53 1.50
C ARG A 17 15.01 7.84 2.66
N PRO A 18 14.94 9.11 3.09
CA PRO A 18 13.85 9.55 3.96
C PRO A 18 12.55 9.36 3.18
N PHE A 19 11.76 8.37 3.59
CA PHE A 19 10.45 8.13 3.02
C PHE A 19 9.43 9.00 3.77
N LEU A 20 8.56 9.65 3.00
CA LEU A 20 7.40 10.33 3.55
C LEU A 20 6.26 9.32 3.61
N LEU A 21 5.71 9.09 4.80
CA LEU A 21 4.43 8.40 4.90
C LEU A 21 3.34 9.29 4.30
N PRO A 22 2.32 8.71 3.64
CA PRO A 22 2.04 7.28 3.48
C PRO A 22 2.84 6.59 2.35
N GLN A 23 3.21 5.32 2.55
CA GLN A 23 3.85 4.44 1.56
C GLN A 23 2.91 3.29 1.20
N VAL A 24 2.89 2.88 -0.07
CA VAL A 24 2.03 1.80 -0.58
C VAL A 24 2.85 0.53 -0.80
N PHE A 25 2.36 -0.58 -0.26
CA PHE A 25 2.99 -1.89 -0.37
C PHE A 25 2.04 -2.87 -1.05
N VAL A 26 2.57 -3.67 -1.98
CA VAL A 26 1.83 -4.74 -2.66
C VAL A 26 2.68 -6.00 -2.67
N GLY A 27 2.17 -7.11 -2.11
CA GLY A 27 2.89 -8.37 -2.06
C GLY A 27 4.23 -8.33 -1.32
N GLY A 28 4.41 -7.40 -0.38
CA GLY A 28 5.66 -7.19 0.36
C GLY A 28 6.65 -6.22 -0.31
N LEU A 29 6.36 -5.74 -1.53
CA LEU A 29 7.15 -4.75 -2.23
C LEU A 29 6.61 -3.33 -1.97
N CYS A 30 7.50 -2.37 -1.66
CA CYS A 30 7.12 -0.96 -1.61
C CYS A 30 7.07 -0.37 -3.02
N LEU A 31 5.92 0.16 -3.43
CA LEU A 31 5.74 0.87 -4.69
C LEU A 31 6.08 2.36 -4.58
N GLY A 32 6.06 2.93 -3.36
CA GLY A 32 6.38 4.33 -3.10
C GLY A 32 5.25 5.10 -2.41
N GLY A 33 5.38 6.42 -2.37
CA GLY A 33 4.43 7.32 -1.75
C GLY A 33 3.30 7.74 -2.69
N ALA A 34 2.50 8.70 -2.25
CA ALA A 34 1.34 9.19 -3.01
C ALA A 34 1.73 9.73 -4.41
N GLU A 35 2.90 10.34 -4.55
CA GLU A 35 3.34 10.90 -5.82
C GLU A 35 3.75 9.81 -6.82
N GLU A 36 4.53 8.83 -6.36
CA GLU A 36 4.96 7.70 -7.18
C GLU A 36 3.74 6.89 -7.68
N ILE A 37 2.79 6.63 -6.79
CA ILE A 37 1.53 5.95 -7.15
C ILE A 37 0.73 6.76 -8.17
N ARG A 38 0.68 8.08 -8.03
CA ARG A 38 -0.02 8.96 -8.97
C ARG A 38 0.63 8.91 -10.36
N GLN A 39 1.96 8.86 -10.42
CA GLN A 39 2.69 8.74 -11.69
C GLN A 39 2.45 7.39 -12.35
N LEU A 40 2.54 6.28 -11.60
CA LEU A 40 2.22 4.94 -12.08
C LEU A 40 0.78 4.82 -12.60
N HIS A 41 -0.17 5.47 -11.91
CA HIS A 41 -1.57 5.50 -12.37
C HIS A 41 -1.70 6.26 -13.70
N LYS A 42 -1.07 7.43 -13.81
CA LYS A 42 -1.09 8.24 -15.04
C LYS A 42 -0.40 7.56 -16.22
N ALA A 43 0.66 6.78 -15.97
CA ALA A 43 1.34 5.98 -16.98
C ALA A 43 0.57 4.72 -17.40
N GLY A 44 -0.49 4.34 -16.67
CA GLY A 44 -1.24 3.10 -16.90
C GLY A 44 -0.54 1.84 -16.40
N GLU A 45 0.56 1.99 -15.65
CA GLU A 45 1.40 0.88 -15.18
C GLU A 45 0.94 0.32 -13.82
N LEU A 46 0.22 1.11 -13.02
CA LEU A 46 -0.22 0.71 -11.68
C LEU A 46 -1.00 -0.61 -11.68
N GLY A 47 -1.85 -0.85 -12.69
CA GLY A 47 -2.63 -2.08 -12.80
C GLY A 47 -1.76 -3.33 -12.92
N GLN A 48 -0.56 -3.23 -13.49
CA GLN A 48 0.36 -4.36 -13.61
C GLN A 48 0.93 -4.78 -12.25
N HIS A 49 1.21 -3.81 -11.38
CA HIS A 49 1.66 -4.06 -10.01
C HIS A 49 0.56 -4.61 -9.11
N LEU A 50 -0.71 -4.36 -9.43
CA LEU A 50 -1.87 -4.85 -8.68
C LEU A 50 -2.37 -6.23 -9.13
N LYS A 51 -1.70 -6.86 -10.10
CA LYS A 51 -2.05 -8.23 -10.54
C LYS A 51 -1.96 -9.20 -9.35
N GLY A 52 -3.07 -9.88 -9.07
CA GLY A 52 -3.18 -10.83 -7.94
C GLY A 52 -3.68 -10.22 -6.63
N VAL A 53 -3.90 -8.90 -6.58
CA VAL A 53 -4.65 -8.28 -5.48
C VAL A 53 -6.13 -8.65 -5.63
N ALA A 54 -6.74 -9.20 -4.58
CA ALA A 54 -8.16 -9.52 -4.58
C ALA A 54 -8.98 -8.23 -4.73
N VAL A 55 -9.73 -8.13 -5.82
CA VAL A 55 -10.63 -7.00 -6.08
C VAL A 55 -12.03 -7.37 -5.57
N LYS A 56 -12.63 -6.52 -4.75
CA LYS A 56 -14.05 -6.64 -4.40
C LYS A 56 -14.87 -6.04 -5.53
N ASP A 57 -15.93 -6.75 -5.93
CA ASP A 57 -16.88 -6.24 -6.92
C ASP A 57 -17.51 -4.92 -6.41
N PRO A 58 -17.53 -3.85 -7.24
CA PRO A 58 -18.11 -2.57 -6.87
C PRO A 58 -19.58 -2.63 -6.41
N THR A 59 -20.34 -3.63 -6.85
CA THR A 59 -21.74 -3.83 -6.45
C THR A 59 -21.89 -4.35 -5.02
N PHE A 60 -20.85 -4.97 -4.47
CA PHE A 60 -20.84 -5.55 -3.11
C PHE A 60 -20.10 -4.69 -2.08
N VAL A 61 -19.71 -3.46 -2.43
CA VAL A 61 -19.09 -2.53 -1.49
C VAL A 61 -20.03 -1.38 -1.12
N CYS A 62 -19.85 -0.81 0.07
CA CYS A 62 -20.59 0.37 0.50
C CYS A 62 -20.31 1.54 -0.46
N GLY A 63 -21.36 2.14 -1.04
CA GLY A 63 -21.22 3.26 -1.98
C GLY A 63 -20.59 4.53 -1.39
N ARG A 64 -20.43 4.61 -0.06
CA ARG A 64 -19.76 5.73 0.61
C ARG A 64 -18.28 5.45 0.90
N CYS A 65 -17.93 4.28 1.46
CA CYS A 65 -16.53 3.97 1.80
C CYS A 65 -15.80 3.09 0.78
N GLY A 66 -16.48 2.59 -0.25
CA GLY A 66 -15.89 1.75 -1.30
C GLY A 66 -15.32 0.42 -0.80
N GLY A 67 -15.68 -0.01 0.42
CA GLY A 67 -15.13 -1.23 1.03
C GLY A 67 -13.74 -1.07 1.65
N VAL A 68 -13.27 0.18 1.84
CA VAL A 68 -12.02 0.49 2.55
C VAL A 68 -12.14 0.06 4.01
N GLN A 69 -11.12 -0.65 4.51
CA GLN A 69 -11.02 -1.10 5.89
C GLN A 69 -9.64 -0.71 6.42
N PHE A 70 -9.58 -0.11 7.61
CA PHE A 70 -8.33 0.17 8.31
C PHE A 70 -8.10 -0.95 9.31
N THR A 71 -7.09 -1.76 9.09
CA THR A 71 -6.69 -2.81 10.02
C THR A 71 -5.43 -2.40 10.74
N ILE A 72 -5.30 -2.81 12.00
CA ILE A 72 -4.02 -2.79 12.68
C ILE A 72 -3.13 -3.82 11.98
N TRP A 73 -1.87 -3.47 11.74
CA TRP A 73 -0.93 -4.43 11.20
C TRP A 73 -0.73 -5.57 12.20
N THR A 74 -1.03 -6.79 11.77
CA THR A 74 -0.76 -8.01 12.51
C THR A 74 0.19 -8.88 11.68
N PRO A 75 1.40 -9.20 12.17
CA PRO A 75 2.27 -10.12 11.47
C PRO A 75 1.58 -11.48 11.39
N LYS A 76 1.57 -12.11 10.21
CA LYS A 76 1.21 -13.54 10.11
C LYS A 76 2.37 -14.35 10.68
N ALA A 77 2.07 -15.18 11.69
CA ALA A 77 2.99 -16.17 12.25
C ALA A 77 3.38 -17.23 11.22
#